data_AF-A0A6G2D7T5-F1
#
_entry.id   AF-A0A6G2D7T5-F1
#
_cell.length_a   1.000
_cell.length_b   1.000
_cell.length_c   1.000
_cell.angle_alpha   90.00
_cell.angle_beta   90.00
_cell.angle_gamma   90.00
#
_symmetry.space_group_name_H-M   'P 1'
#
loop_
_entity.id
_entity.type
_entity.pdbx_description
1 polymer ?
#
loop_
_entity_poly.entity_id
_entity_poly.type
_entity_poly.pdbx_seq_one_letter_code
_entity_poly.pdbx_strand_id
1 'polypeptide(L)'
;FLQVAQGKTLSMKLVRAGRAMNAGVYFVTQNTDDLLDEKLKNNLGLKFAFRSTDLNEIKKTLAFFGVDPEDENNQKRLRDLENGQCLISDLY
;
A
#
# COMPACT_ATOMS: atom_id res chain seq x y z
N PHE A 1 1.37 16.24 -3.63
CA PHE A 1 -0.07 16.52 -3.87
C PHE A 1 -0.98 15.94 -2.78
N LEU A 2 -0.74 14.70 -2.31
CA LEU A 2 -1.50 14.07 -1.21
C LEU A 2 -1.17 14.57 0.21
N GLN A 3 -0.04 15.26 0.40
CA GLN A 3 0.46 15.67 1.72
C GLN A 3 -0.16 16.98 2.27
N VAL A 4 -0.96 17.70 1.49
CA VAL A 4 -1.72 18.87 1.96
C VAL A 4 -3.08 18.42 2.49
N ALA A 5 -3.59 19.06 3.55
CA ALA A 5 -4.84 18.66 4.23
C ALA A 5 -6.04 18.51 3.28
N GLN A 6 -6.10 19.28 2.18
CA GLN A 6 -7.13 19.13 1.16
C GLN A 6 -7.01 17.82 0.36
N GLY A 7 -5.79 17.40 0.01
CA GLY A 7 -5.53 16.15 -0.74
C GLY A 7 -5.91 14.90 0.05
N LYS A 8 -5.59 14.89 1.35
CA LYS A 8 -5.97 13.80 2.27
C LYS A 8 -7.50 13.65 2.42
N THR A 9 -8.21 14.77 2.52
CA THR A 9 -9.68 14.81 2.61
C THR A 9 -10.34 14.31 1.32
N LEU A 10 -9.78 14.66 0.17
CA LEU A 10 -10.27 14.23 -1.14
C LEU A 10 -10.11 12.71 -1.33
N SER A 11 -8.96 12.13 -0.99
CA SER A 11 -8.72 10.69 -1.12
C SER A 11 -9.67 9.85 -0.27
N MET A 12 -9.97 10.26 0.96
CA MET A 12 -10.95 9.57 1.82
C MET A 12 -12.39 9.67 1.29
N LYS A 13 -12.74 10.77 0.60
CA LYS A 13 -14.04 10.88 -0.07
C LYS A 13 -14.10 9.97 -1.29
N LEU A 14 -13.02 9.91 -2.09
CA LEU A 14 -12.94 9.06 -3.27
C LEU A 14 -13.05 7.57 -2.92
N VAL A 15 -12.35 7.07 -1.90
CA VAL A 15 -12.42 5.63 -1.53
C VAL A 15 -13.84 5.22 -1.12
N ARG A 16 -14.50 6.04 -0.30
CA ARG A 16 -15.86 5.75 0.19
C ARG A 16 -16.92 5.93 -0.88
N ALA A 17 -16.85 7.03 -1.62
CA ALA A 17 -17.79 7.31 -2.71
C ALA A 17 -17.61 6.32 -3.87
N GLY A 18 -16.37 5.93 -4.18
CA GLY A 18 -16.05 4.92 -5.19
C GLY A 18 -16.69 3.58 -4.86
N ARG A 19 -16.52 3.06 -3.63
CA ARG A 19 -17.22 1.84 -3.17
C ARG A 19 -18.75 1.96 -3.30
N ALA A 20 -19.32 3.10 -2.91
CA ALA A 20 -20.76 3.34 -3.01
C ALA A 20 -21.29 3.43 -4.46
N MET A 21 -20.43 3.84 -5.40
CA MET A 21 -20.75 3.96 -6.83
C MET A 21 -20.30 2.75 -7.67
N ASN A 22 -19.87 1.66 -7.03
CA ASN A 22 -19.28 0.48 -7.69
C ASN A 22 -18.09 0.83 -8.61
N ALA A 23 -17.35 1.89 -8.29
CA ALA A 23 -16.18 2.36 -9.01
C ALA A 23 -14.90 1.98 -8.24
N GLY A 24 -14.02 1.22 -8.89
CA GLY A 24 -12.72 0.85 -8.34
C GLY A 24 -11.78 2.06 -8.28
N VAL A 25 -11.24 2.36 -7.09
CA VAL A 25 -10.25 3.43 -6.90
C VAL A 25 -8.89 2.78 -6.69
N TYR A 26 -7.97 3.06 -7.61
CA TYR A 26 -6.59 2.57 -7.54
C TYR A 26 -5.66 3.68 -7.04
N PHE A 27 -4.91 3.38 -5.98
CA PHE A 27 -3.82 4.23 -5.51
C PHE A 27 -2.50 3.58 -5.90
N VAL A 28 -1.70 4.28 -6.69
CA VAL A 28 -0.35 3.86 -7.06
C VAL A 28 0.63 4.85 -6.44
N THR A 29 1.53 4.34 -5.59
CA THR A 29 2.56 5.13 -4.93
C THR A 29 3.88 4.37 -4.96
N GLN A 30 4.99 5.11 -5.01
CA GLN A 30 6.33 4.54 -4.81
C GLN A 30 6.69 4.47 -3.32
N ASN A 31 6.11 5.35 -2.49
CA ASN A 31 6.34 5.35 -1.05
C ASN A 31 5.05 5.05 -0.29
N THR A 32 5.06 4.01 0.54
CA THR A 32 3.95 3.63 1.41
C THR A 32 3.67 4.69 2.48
N ASP A 33 4.63 5.57 2.76
CA ASP A 33 4.45 6.71 3.67
C ASP A 33 3.41 7.71 3.16
N ASP A 34 3.26 7.86 1.85
CA ASP A 34 2.24 8.76 1.27
C ASP A 34 0.81 8.26 1.53
N LEU A 35 0.65 7.02 2.02
CA LEU A 35 -0.62 6.40 2.39
C LEU A 35 -0.80 6.28 3.91
N LEU A 36 -0.01 6.98 4.73
CA LEU A 36 0.08 6.82 6.20
C LEU A 36 -1.20 7.04 7.01
N ASP A 37 -2.30 7.49 6.43
CA ASP A 37 -3.54 7.58 7.19
C ASP A 37 -4.07 6.17 7.47
N GLU A 38 -4.06 5.73 8.73
CA GLU A 38 -4.60 4.41 9.13
C GLU A 38 -6.01 4.17 8.60
N LYS A 39 -6.82 5.25 8.54
CA LYS A 39 -8.15 5.21 7.92
C LYS A 39 -8.10 4.85 6.44
N LEU A 40 -7.12 5.32 5.68
CA LEU A 40 -6.96 4.95 4.27
C LEU A 40 -6.48 3.50 4.15
N LYS A 41 -5.49 3.10 4.97
CA LYS A 41 -4.95 1.73 4.98
C LYS A 41 -6.03 0.67 5.21
N ASN A 42 -6.95 0.94 6.14
CA ASN A 42 -8.07 0.04 6.46
C ASN A 42 -9.19 0.05 5.42
N ASN A 43 -9.21 1.03 4.50
CA ASN A 43 -10.23 1.14 3.45
C ASN A 43 -9.72 0.69 2.07
N LEU A 44 -8.50 0.13 1.97
CA LEU A 44 -8.00 -0.51 0.76
C LEU A 44 -8.43 -1.97 0.76
N GLY A 45 -9.14 -2.43 -0.28
CA GLY A 45 -9.61 -3.83 -0.35
C GLY A 45 -8.53 -4.80 -0.82
N LEU A 46 -7.62 -4.34 -1.69
CA LEU A 46 -6.51 -5.13 -2.21
C LEU A 46 -5.24 -4.31 -2.14
N LYS A 47 -4.14 -4.94 -1.74
CA LYS A 47 -2.81 -4.35 -1.69
C LYS A 47 -1.87 -5.15 -2.59
N PHE A 48 -1.12 -4.43 -3.42
CA PHE A 48 -0.09 -5.00 -4.28
C PHE A 48 1.24 -4.31 -3.96
N ALA A 49 2.27 -5.11 -3.69
CA ALA A 49 3.64 -4.62 -3.53
C ALA A 49 4.55 -5.33 -4.50
N PHE A 50 5.24 -4.55 -5.31
CA PHE A 50 6.20 -5.04 -6.28
C PHE A 50 7.61 -4.97 -5.70
N ARG A 51 8.57 -5.51 -6.46
CA ARG A 51 9.98 -5.52 -6.10
C ARG A 51 10.45 -4.13 -5.66
N SER A 52 11.10 -4.07 -4.50
CA SER A 52 11.92 -2.92 -4.08
C SER A 52 13.34 -3.39 -3.76
N THR A 53 14.31 -2.53 -4.01
CA THR A 53 15.74 -2.78 -3.71
C THR A 53 16.21 -2.01 -2.48
N ASP A 54 15.43 -1.05 -1.97
CA ASP A 54 15.72 -0.30 -0.76
C ASP A 54 15.16 -1.06 0.46
N LEU A 55 16.05 -1.44 1.37
CA LEU A 55 15.70 -2.13 2.61
C LEU A 55 14.69 -1.34 3.44
N ASN A 56 14.78 -0.01 3.48
CA ASN A 56 13.84 0.82 4.23
C ASN A 56 12.43 0.76 3.63
N GLU A 57 12.32 0.77 2.29
CA GLU A 57 11.04 0.62 1.60
C GLU A 57 10.47 -0.79 1.78
N ILE A 58 11.31 -1.82 1.73
CA ILE A 58 10.91 -3.21 1.97
C ILE A 58 10.29 -3.32 3.38
N LYS A 59 10.98 -2.80 4.41
CA LYS A 59 10.46 -2.82 5.78
C LYS A 59 9.13 -2.09 5.93
N LYS A 60 9.01 -0.89 5.34
CA LYS A 60 7.74 -0.14 5.34
C LYS A 60 6.63 -0.89 4.61
N THR A 61 6.96 -1.57 3.52
CA THR A 61 6.03 -2.39 2.76
C THR A 61 5.56 -3.58 3.59
N LEU A 62 6.46 -4.32 4.23
CA LEU A 62 6.09 -5.43 5.11
C LEU A 62 5.16 -4.95 6.24
N ALA A 63 5.51 -3.84 6.91
CA ALA A 63 4.67 -3.24 7.94
C ALA A 63 3.29 -2.80 7.39
N PHE A 64 3.21 -2.28 6.17
CA PHE A 64 1.96 -1.91 5.50
C PHE A 64 1.06 -3.13 5.20
N PHE A 65 1.67 -4.29 4.97
CA PHE A 65 1.00 -5.58 4.77
C PHE A 65 0.71 -6.30 6.09
N GLY A 66 1.12 -5.74 7.24
CA GLY A 66 0.94 -6.37 8.55
C GLY A 66 1.87 -7.56 8.80
N VAL A 67 2.95 -7.66 8.01
CA VAL A 67 4.01 -8.66 8.16
C VAL A 67 5.16 -8.05 8.97
N ASP A 68 5.85 -8.88 9.75
CA ASP A 68 7.02 -8.43 10.53
C ASP A 68 8.08 -7.81 9.59
N PRO A 69 8.40 -6.51 9.75
CA PRO A 69 9.40 -5.85 8.93
C PRO A 69 10.81 -6.36 9.19
N GLU A 70 11.11 -6.99 10.32
CA GLU A 70 12.44 -7.51 10.65
C GLU A 70 12.66 -8.96 10.19
N ASP A 71 11.64 -9.62 9.61
CA ASP A 71 11.78 -10.96 9.04
C ASP A 71 12.65 -10.94 7.77
N GLU A 72 13.88 -11.43 7.88
CA GLU A 72 14.86 -11.50 6.78
C GLU A 72 14.36 -12.31 5.58
N ASN A 73 13.57 -13.37 5.80
CA ASN A 73 13.05 -14.20 4.72
C ASN A 73 12.01 -13.44 3.91
N ASN A 74 11.12 -12.69 4.57
CA ASN A 74 10.14 -11.86 3.89
C ASN A 74 10.78 -10.64 3.21
N GLN A 75 11.79 -10.03 3.83
CA GLN A 75 12.57 -8.98 3.20
C GLN A 75 13.25 -9.48 1.91
N LYS A 76 13.90 -10.65 1.98
CA LYS A 76 14.55 -11.28 0.83
C LYS A 76 13.55 -11.62 -0.27
N ARG A 77 12.39 -12.19 0.09
CA ARG A 77 11.31 -12.47 -0.86
C ARG A 77 10.88 -11.24 -1.64
N LEU A 78 10.67 -10.11 -0.96
CA LEU A 78 10.25 -8.87 -1.62
C LEU A 78 11.35 -8.31 -2.54
N ARG A 79 12.62 -8.45 -2.14
CA ARG A 79 13.79 -8.01 -2.90
C ARG A 79 14.05 -8.84 -4.16
N ASP A 80 13.79 -10.14 -4.06
CA ASP A 80 14.06 -11.13 -5.09
C ASP A 80 12.87 -11.33 -6.05
N LEU A 81 11.76 -10.62 -5.85
CA LEU A 81 10.63 -10.60 -6.79
C LEU A 81 11.11 -10.26 -8.21
N GLU A 82 10.69 -11.06 -9.18
CA GLU A 82 10.94 -10.80 -10.60
C GLU A 82 9.92 -9.82 -11.18
N ASN A 83 10.19 -9.34 -12.40
CA ASN A 83 9.26 -8.48 -13.11
C ASN A 83 7.92 -9.20 -13.32
N GLY A 84 6.83 -8.56 -12.89
CA GLY A 84 5.49 -9.12 -12.94
C GLY A 84 5.09 -9.93 -11.69
N GLN A 85 6.00 -10.17 -10.75
CA GLN A 85 5.68 -10.75 -9.45
C GLN A 85 5.37 -9.66 -8.43
N CYS A 86 4.43 -9.94 -7.53
CA CYS A 86 4.08 -9.04 -6.43
C CYS A 86 3.62 -9.82 -5.20
N LEU A 87 3.78 -9.19 -4.04
CA LEU A 87 3.07 -9.56 -2.83
C LEU A 87 1.64 -9.01 -2.93
N ILE A 88 0.68 -9.90 -2.73
CA ILE A 88 -0.74 -9.56 -2.72
C ILE A 88 -1.29 -9.80 -1.32
N SER A 89 -2.06 -8.84 -0.82
CA SER A 89 -2.89 -9.01 0.38
C SER A 89 -4.31 -8.60 0.03
N ASP A 90 -5.23 -9.53 0.26
CA ASP A 90 -6.66 -9.31 0.18
C ASP A 90 -7.19 -9.02 1.60
N LEU A 91 -7.99 -7.97 1.72
CA LEU A 91 -8.71 -7.61 2.94
C LEU A 91 -10.16 -8.05 2.77
N TYR A 92 -10.44 -9.27 3.23
CA TYR A 92 -11.77 -9.72 3.59
C TYR A 92 -11.89 -9.83 5.12
#